data_AF-A0A534GLY5-F1
#
_entry.id   AF-A0A534GLY5-F1
#
_cell.length_a   1.000
_cell.length_b   1.000
_cell.length_c   1.000
_cell.angle_alpha   90.00
_cell.angle_beta   90.00
_cell.angle_gamma   90.00
#
_symmetry.space_group_name_H-M   'P 1'
#
loop_
_entity.id
_entity.type
_entity.pdbx_description
1 polymer ?
#
loop_
_entity_poly.entity_id
_entity_poly.type
_entity_poly.pdbx_seq_one_letter_code
_entity_poly.pdbx_strand_id
1 'polypeptide(L)'
;MSSFSTSYQKCQSAVNSLIDPGFYTDQFVQWKFKNPKYSWTNSIVSGANRYEVACQGDYSSKAPFPTTYNGTTNTAANEWTNTANAANSYWAQNGAPAAGYTLYSANYLNYLASNPPVVSGTRMSVVQTAASNLINSLSNVNIGLMRYSNNLSAPAGPADPGNAYDGYAAGGMVAY
;
A
#
# COMPACT_ATOMS: atom_id res chain seq x y z
N MET A 1 -12.60 -15.22 -1.38
CA MET A 1 -12.13 -13.81 -1.39
C MET A 1 -12.86 -13.08 -2.50
N SER A 2 -13.42 -11.90 -2.24
CA SER A 2 -13.97 -11.04 -3.29
C SER A 2 -12.82 -10.32 -4.00
N SER A 3 -12.85 -10.24 -5.33
CA SER A 3 -11.86 -9.53 -6.14
C SER A 3 -12.55 -8.66 -7.19
N PHE A 4 -11.86 -7.61 -7.62
CA PHE A 4 -12.29 -6.74 -8.71
C PHE A 4 -11.05 -6.24 -9.48
N SER A 5 -11.23 -5.90 -10.76
CA SER A 5 -10.14 -5.34 -11.57
C SER A 5 -9.69 -3.98 -11.04
N THR A 6 -8.38 -3.71 -11.10
CA THR A 6 -7.81 -2.40 -10.73
C THR A 6 -8.41 -1.25 -11.54
N SER A 7 -8.91 -1.50 -12.75
CA SER A 7 -9.61 -0.48 -13.56
C SER A 7 -10.88 0.09 -12.90
N TYR A 8 -11.51 -0.70 -12.01
CA TYR A 8 -12.69 -0.28 -11.25
C TYR A 8 -12.34 0.34 -9.90
N GLN A 9 -11.09 0.23 -9.46
CA GLN A 9 -10.59 0.95 -8.31
C GLN A 9 -10.54 2.44 -8.69
N LYS A 10 -11.34 3.29 -8.03
CA LYS A 10 -11.33 4.75 -8.19
C LYS A 10 -10.78 5.48 -6.96
N CYS A 11 -10.30 4.73 -5.98
CA CYS A 11 -9.68 5.22 -4.75
C CYS A 11 -8.21 5.62 -4.98
N GLN A 12 -7.96 6.91 -5.22
CA GLN A 12 -6.60 7.42 -5.39
C GLN A 12 -5.74 7.21 -4.13
N SER A 13 -6.34 7.32 -2.94
CA SER A 13 -5.68 7.14 -1.64
C SER A 13 -5.11 5.73 -1.45
N ALA A 14 -5.66 4.74 -2.14
CA ALA A 14 -5.20 3.36 -2.08
C ALA A 14 -4.09 3.02 -3.10
N VAL A 15 -3.83 3.88 -4.10
CA VAL A 15 -2.93 3.56 -5.22
C VAL A 15 -1.51 3.29 -4.74
N ASN A 16 -0.91 4.23 -4.00
CA ASN A 16 0.48 4.08 -3.52
C ASN A 16 0.60 2.94 -2.51
N SER A 17 -0.39 2.78 -1.62
CA SER A 17 -0.42 1.69 -0.63
C SER A 17 -0.56 0.30 -1.28
N LEU A 18 -1.24 0.19 -2.42
CA LEU A 18 -1.31 -1.09 -3.14
C LEU A 18 -0.06 -1.38 -3.99
N ILE A 19 0.75 -0.38 -4.31
CA ILE A 19 2.03 -0.53 -5.03
C ILE A 19 3.15 -0.93 -4.07
N ASP A 20 3.33 -0.20 -2.96
CA ASP A 20 4.49 -0.35 -2.08
C ASP A 20 4.27 -1.40 -0.98
N PRO A 21 3.41 -1.17 0.04
CA PRO A 21 3.14 -2.20 1.05
C PRO A 21 2.26 -3.34 0.54
N GLY A 22 1.55 -3.14 -0.57
CA GLY A 22 0.72 -4.17 -1.19
C GLY A 22 -0.63 -4.39 -0.50
N PHE A 23 -0.98 -3.55 0.48
CA PHE A 23 -2.28 -3.59 1.15
C PHE A 23 -2.74 -2.17 1.52
N TYR A 24 -4.05 -2.00 1.64
CA TYR A 24 -4.65 -0.73 2.06
C TYR A 24 -5.97 -0.98 2.79
N THR A 25 -6.14 -0.39 3.97
CA THR A 25 -7.34 -0.53 4.80
C THR A 25 -8.07 0.79 4.87
N ASP A 26 -9.35 0.78 4.51
CA ASP A 26 -10.22 1.96 4.55
C ASP A 26 -11.70 1.53 4.51
N GLN A 27 -12.60 2.49 4.55
CA GLN A 27 -14.01 2.32 4.23
C GLN A 27 -14.22 2.39 2.72
N PHE A 28 -14.97 1.43 2.18
CA PHE A 28 -15.24 1.37 0.75
C PHE A 28 -16.71 1.20 0.44
N VAL A 29 -17.06 1.68 -0.76
CA VAL A 29 -18.34 1.44 -1.39
C VAL A 29 -18.14 1.01 -2.83
N GLN A 30 -19.08 0.22 -3.32
CA GLN A 30 -19.09 -0.30 -4.68
C GLN A 30 -20.39 0.07 -5.38
N TRP A 31 -20.27 0.65 -6.58
CA TRP A 31 -21.39 0.93 -7.47
C TRP A 31 -21.95 -0.37 -8.01
N LYS A 32 -23.25 -0.60 -7.84
CA LYS A 32 -23.90 -1.84 -8.26
C LYS A 32 -25.28 -1.61 -8.83
N PHE A 33 -25.64 -2.48 -9.76
CA PHE A 33 -27.03 -2.73 -10.10
C PHE A 33 -27.60 -3.85 -9.21
N LYS A 34 -28.51 -3.48 -8.32
CA LYS A 34 -29.36 -4.40 -7.58
C LYS A 34 -30.76 -4.26 -8.15
N ASN A 35 -31.10 -5.14 -9.11
CA ASN A 35 -32.34 -5.08 -9.87
C ASN A 35 -33.54 -4.64 -9.00
N PRO A 36 -34.22 -3.53 -9.32
CA PRO A 36 -34.12 -2.73 -10.54
C PRO A 36 -33.28 -1.43 -10.42
N LYS A 37 -32.46 -1.26 -9.37
CA LYS A 37 -31.83 0.03 -9.06
C LYS A 37 -30.30 -0.03 -9.08
N TYR A 38 -29.70 1.12 -9.41
CA TYR A 38 -28.30 1.43 -9.24
C TYR A 38 -28.10 2.20 -7.94
N SER A 39 -27.12 1.80 -7.16
CA SER A 39 -26.75 2.47 -5.92
C SER A 39 -25.33 2.12 -5.50
N TRP A 40 -24.71 3.01 -4.73
CA TRP A 40 -23.51 2.70 -3.95
C TRP A 40 -23.87 1.78 -2.79
N THR A 41 -23.11 0.68 -2.66
CA THR A 41 -23.33 -0.32 -1.61
C THR A 41 -22.06 -0.53 -0.81
N ASN A 42 -22.22 -0.84 0.46
CA ASN A 42 -21.12 -1.07 1.40
C ASN A 42 -20.61 -2.51 1.40
N SER A 43 -20.94 -3.29 0.38
CA SER A 43 -20.41 -4.64 0.21
C SER A 43 -19.50 -4.64 -0.99
N ILE A 44 -18.29 -5.19 -0.86
CA ILE A 44 -17.45 -5.47 -2.03
C ILE A 44 -17.68 -6.92 -2.45
N VAL A 45 -18.23 -7.13 -3.64
CA VAL A 45 -18.51 -8.47 -4.18
C VAL A 45 -17.89 -8.66 -5.56
N SER A 46 -17.53 -9.90 -5.87
CA SER A 46 -17.27 -10.34 -7.24
C SER A 46 -18.60 -10.59 -7.98
N GLY A 47 -18.59 -10.50 -9.31
CA GLY A 47 -19.77 -10.83 -10.14
C GLY A 47 -20.81 -9.72 -10.36
N ALA A 48 -20.59 -8.48 -9.92
CA ALA A 48 -21.48 -7.35 -10.23
C ALA A 48 -21.34 -6.89 -11.70
N ASN A 49 -22.41 -6.41 -12.32
CA ASN A 49 -22.35 -5.98 -13.73
C ASN A 49 -21.61 -4.64 -13.94
N ARG A 50 -21.29 -3.94 -12.85
CA ARG A 50 -20.39 -2.78 -12.72
C ARG A 50 -19.80 -2.79 -11.31
N TYR A 51 -18.59 -2.25 -11.14
CA TYR A 51 -17.76 -2.50 -9.96
C TYR A 51 -17.03 -1.28 -9.43
N GLU A 52 -17.29 -0.08 -9.92
CA GLU A 52 -16.55 1.09 -9.48
C GLU A 52 -16.50 1.14 -7.95
N VAL A 53 -15.29 1.18 -7.41
CA VAL A 53 -15.01 1.14 -5.97
C VAL A 53 -14.44 2.49 -5.58
N ALA A 54 -15.12 3.17 -4.68
CA ALA A 54 -14.66 4.40 -4.05
C ALA A 54 -14.29 4.14 -2.59
N CYS A 55 -13.42 4.98 -2.04
CA CYS A 55 -12.98 4.91 -0.65
C CYS A 55 -13.20 6.25 0.07
N GLN A 56 -13.24 6.20 1.39
CA GLN A 56 -13.41 7.39 2.21
C GLN A 56 -12.16 8.27 2.22
N GLY A 57 -10.96 7.71 2.08
CA GLY A 57 -9.71 8.46 2.02
C GLY A 57 -9.70 9.57 0.96
N ASP A 58 -10.40 9.34 -0.15
CA ASP A 58 -10.54 10.31 -1.24
C ASP A 58 -11.47 11.48 -0.93
N TYR A 59 -12.22 11.46 0.18
CA TYR A 59 -13.17 12.51 0.57
C TYR A 59 -12.55 13.92 0.72
N SER A 60 -11.23 13.99 0.88
CA SER A 60 -10.47 15.25 0.94
C SER A 60 -9.76 15.63 -0.39
N SER A 61 -9.80 14.74 -1.38
CA SER A 61 -9.09 14.89 -2.66
C SER A 61 -9.94 15.60 -3.71
N LYS A 62 -9.37 15.92 -4.88
CA LYS A 62 -10.14 16.43 -6.04
C LYS A 62 -10.75 15.30 -6.90
N ALA A 63 -10.75 14.06 -6.42
CA ALA A 63 -11.35 12.94 -7.13
C ALA A 63 -12.89 13.06 -7.16
N PRO A 64 -13.57 12.51 -8.17
CA PRO A 64 -15.02 12.36 -8.15
C PRO A 64 -15.47 11.55 -6.92
N PHE A 65 -16.51 12.02 -6.24
CA PHE A 65 -17.05 11.41 -5.03
C PHE A 65 -18.30 10.59 -5.36
N PRO A 66 -18.50 9.42 -4.73
CA PRO A 66 -19.71 8.64 -4.88
C PRO A 66 -20.94 9.43 -4.41
N THR A 67 -22.07 9.31 -5.11
CA THR A 67 -23.33 9.95 -4.70
C THR A 67 -24.18 9.05 -3.78
N THR A 68 -25.31 9.57 -3.29
CA THR A 68 -26.36 8.79 -2.62
C THR A 68 -27.44 8.29 -3.57
N TYR A 69 -27.20 8.28 -4.88
CA TYR A 69 -28.20 7.90 -5.87
C TYR A 69 -28.74 6.48 -5.66
N ASN A 70 -30.06 6.34 -5.82
CA ASN A 70 -30.78 5.07 -5.69
C ASN A 70 -31.96 5.03 -6.69
N GLY A 71 -31.66 4.73 -7.96
CA GLY A 71 -32.64 4.80 -9.05
C GLY A 71 -32.32 3.87 -10.21
N THR A 72 -33.16 3.84 -11.23
CA THR A 72 -33.08 2.86 -12.33
C THR A 72 -32.09 3.23 -13.44
N THR A 73 -31.58 4.47 -13.44
CA THR A 73 -30.77 5.01 -14.53
C THR A 73 -29.30 5.06 -14.16
N ASN A 74 -28.44 4.51 -15.03
CA ASN A 74 -27.00 4.48 -14.83
C ASN A 74 -26.30 5.54 -15.69
N THR A 75 -25.99 6.68 -15.10
CA THR A 75 -25.22 7.76 -15.75
C THR A 75 -24.08 8.19 -14.84
N ALA A 76 -23.02 8.77 -15.41
CA ALA A 76 -21.89 9.29 -14.63
C ALA A 76 -22.31 10.35 -13.59
N ALA A 77 -23.31 11.18 -13.92
CA ALA A 77 -23.84 12.20 -12.99
C ALA A 77 -24.66 11.60 -11.83
N ASN A 78 -25.26 10.42 -12.05
CA ASN A 78 -25.91 9.67 -10.97
C ASN A 78 -24.90 8.96 -10.10
N GLU A 79 -23.78 8.51 -10.66
CA GLU A 79 -22.77 7.75 -9.95
C GLU A 79 -21.82 8.65 -9.15
N TRP A 80 -21.40 9.77 -9.74
CA TRP A 80 -20.35 10.65 -9.23
C TRP A 80 -20.80 12.11 -9.07
N THR A 81 -20.23 12.79 -8.09
CA THR A 81 -20.28 14.24 -7.92
C THR A 81 -18.86 14.79 -7.83
N ASN A 82 -18.62 16.02 -8.29
CA ASN A 82 -17.31 16.68 -8.19
C ASN A 82 -17.17 17.52 -6.91
N THR A 83 -18.15 17.49 -6.02
CA THR A 83 -18.18 18.30 -4.80
C THR A 83 -18.28 17.39 -3.58
N ALA A 84 -17.22 17.35 -2.77
CA ALA A 84 -17.11 16.48 -1.60
C ALA A 84 -18.30 16.65 -0.66
N ASN A 85 -18.61 17.89 -0.31
CA ASN A 85 -19.67 18.26 0.63
C ASN A 85 -21.05 18.47 -0.03
N ALA A 86 -21.27 17.96 -1.25
CA ALA A 86 -22.58 18.07 -1.85
C ALA A 86 -23.62 17.31 -1.03
N ALA A 87 -24.87 17.80 -1.00
CA ALA A 87 -25.97 17.13 -0.29
C ALA A 87 -26.20 15.69 -0.78
N ASN A 88 -25.86 15.40 -2.04
CA ASN A 88 -25.94 14.08 -2.64
C ASN A 88 -24.63 13.28 -2.58
N SER A 89 -23.58 13.77 -1.92
CA SER A 89 -22.34 13.00 -1.75
C SER A 89 -22.53 11.93 -0.68
N TYR A 90 -22.14 10.70 -0.98
CA TYR A 90 -22.25 9.56 -0.06
C TYR A 90 -21.48 9.83 1.24
N TRP A 91 -20.27 10.37 1.13
CA TRP A 91 -19.39 10.62 2.26
C TRP A 91 -19.82 11.83 3.12
N ALA A 92 -20.53 12.79 2.53
CA ALA A 92 -21.04 13.97 3.25
C ALA A 92 -22.31 13.68 4.06
N GLN A 93 -23.03 12.61 3.71
CA GLN A 93 -24.17 12.15 4.48
C GLN A 93 -23.65 11.47 5.74
N ASN A 94 -23.50 12.27 6.80
CA ASN A 94 -23.05 11.88 8.12
C ASN A 94 -23.86 10.66 8.61
N GLY A 95 -23.31 9.44 8.47
CA GLY A 95 -24.01 8.18 8.75
C GLY A 95 -24.26 7.25 7.57
N ALA A 96 -23.75 7.54 6.37
CA ALA A 96 -23.79 6.58 5.27
C ALA A 96 -22.98 5.32 5.66
N PRO A 97 -23.60 4.13 5.72
CA PRO A 97 -22.97 2.97 6.32
C PRO A 97 -21.92 2.39 5.35
N ALA A 98 -20.69 2.88 5.35
CA ALA A 98 -19.59 2.25 4.63
C ALA A 98 -18.97 1.12 5.45
N ALA A 99 -18.50 0.06 4.79
CA ALA A 99 -17.84 -1.05 5.47
C ALA A 99 -16.33 -0.93 5.33
N GLY A 100 -15.63 -1.24 6.42
CA GLY A 100 -14.18 -1.33 6.44
C GLY A 100 -13.71 -2.59 5.70
N TYR A 101 -12.85 -2.41 4.71
CA TYR A 101 -12.18 -3.50 4.01
C TYR A 101 -10.67 -3.29 3.99
N THR A 102 -9.93 -4.38 3.91
CA THR A 102 -8.52 -4.35 3.53
C THR A 102 -8.39 -4.89 2.12
N LEU A 103 -7.94 -4.03 1.20
CA LEU A 103 -7.55 -4.41 -0.15
C LEU A 103 -6.13 -4.93 -0.13
N TYR A 104 -5.87 -5.96 -0.94
CA TYR A 104 -4.55 -6.52 -1.15
C TYR A 104 -4.23 -6.50 -2.65
N SER A 105 -2.99 -6.16 -2.99
CA SER A 105 -2.54 -6.19 -4.37
C SER A 105 -2.31 -7.63 -4.82
N ALA A 106 -2.44 -7.88 -6.14
CA ALA A 106 -2.15 -9.18 -6.70
C ALA A 106 -0.70 -9.61 -6.43
N ASN A 107 0.24 -8.65 -6.43
CA ASN A 107 1.64 -8.91 -6.09
C ASN A 107 1.82 -9.34 -4.64
N TYR A 108 1.09 -8.71 -3.70
CA TYR A 108 1.12 -9.08 -2.30
C TYR A 108 0.54 -10.48 -2.07
N LEU A 109 -0.61 -10.78 -2.70
CA LEU A 109 -1.22 -12.10 -2.64
C LEU A 109 -0.33 -13.16 -3.28
N ASN A 110 0.34 -12.85 -4.39
CA ASN A 110 1.32 -13.73 -5.01
C ASN A 110 2.53 -13.94 -4.10
N TYR A 111 3.09 -12.89 -3.48
CA TYR A 111 4.18 -13.03 -2.51
C TYR A 111 3.79 -13.92 -1.32
N LEU A 112 2.54 -13.82 -0.84
CA LEU A 112 2.04 -14.64 0.26
C LEU A 112 1.76 -16.09 -0.16
N ALA A 113 1.21 -16.30 -1.35
CA ALA A 113 0.75 -17.60 -1.83
C ALA A 113 1.85 -18.40 -2.54
N SER A 114 2.78 -17.73 -3.21
CA SER A 114 3.98 -18.36 -3.73
C SER A 114 4.95 -18.55 -2.57
N ASN A 115 5.57 -19.73 -2.46
CA ASN A 115 6.94 -19.76 -1.97
C ASN A 115 7.70 -18.84 -2.92
N PRO A 116 8.05 -17.60 -2.53
CA PRO A 116 8.70 -16.68 -3.45
C PRO A 116 9.92 -17.42 -4.00
N PRO A 117 10.28 -17.29 -5.29
CA PRO A 117 11.49 -17.89 -5.80
C PRO A 117 12.59 -17.54 -4.81
N VAL A 118 13.20 -18.55 -4.20
CA VAL A 118 14.35 -18.32 -3.34
C VAL A 118 15.38 -17.73 -4.28
N VAL A 119 15.49 -16.40 -4.27
CA VAL A 119 16.54 -15.74 -5.02
C VAL A 119 17.81 -16.25 -4.35
N SER A 120 18.52 -17.14 -5.02
CA SER A 120 19.81 -17.63 -4.53
C SER A 120 20.73 -16.43 -4.51
N GLY A 121 20.83 -15.83 -3.34
CA GLY A 121 21.40 -14.52 -3.11
C GLY A 121 21.34 -14.26 -1.63
N THR A 122 22.38 -13.62 -1.11
CA THR A 122 22.38 -13.22 0.29
C THR A 122 21.51 -11.97 0.42
N ARG A 123 20.94 -11.73 1.60
CA ARG A 123 20.30 -10.42 1.90
C ARG A 123 21.25 -9.25 1.57
N MET A 124 22.56 -9.49 1.59
CA MET A 124 23.60 -8.54 1.18
C MET A 124 23.54 -8.18 -0.31
N SER A 125 23.30 -9.12 -1.22
CA SER A 125 23.23 -8.80 -2.66
C SER A 125 22.04 -7.91 -2.99
N VAL A 126 20.92 -8.08 -2.27
CA VAL A 126 19.74 -7.22 -2.37
C VAL A 126 20.05 -5.80 -1.88
N VAL A 127 20.70 -5.68 -0.71
CA VAL A 127 21.12 -4.37 -0.16
C VAL A 127 22.12 -3.68 -1.09
N GLN A 128 23.08 -4.41 -1.66
CA GLN A 128 24.04 -3.88 -2.63
C GLN A 128 23.33 -3.34 -3.88
N THR A 129 22.34 -4.06 -4.40
CA THR A 129 21.59 -3.63 -5.59
C THR A 129 20.78 -2.36 -5.30
N ALA A 130 20.10 -2.30 -4.16
CA ALA A 130 19.36 -1.11 -3.73
C ALA A 130 20.29 0.10 -3.49
N ALA A 131 21.43 -0.11 -2.85
CA ALA A 131 22.43 0.94 -2.60
C ALA A 131 23.02 1.49 -3.90
N SER A 132 23.37 0.64 -4.86
CA SER A 132 23.89 1.06 -6.16
C SER A 132 22.87 1.90 -6.94
N ASN A 133 21.60 1.51 -6.93
CA ASN A 133 20.54 2.27 -7.60
C ASN A 133 20.32 3.64 -6.95
N LEU A 134 20.42 3.73 -5.62
CA LEU A 134 20.34 4.98 -4.87
C LEU A 134 21.53 5.90 -5.14
N ILE A 135 22.76 5.36 -5.14
CA ILE A 135 23.97 6.15 -5.41
C ILE A 135 23.92 6.70 -6.84
N ASN A 136 23.51 5.88 -7.81
CA ASN A 136 23.43 6.29 -9.21
C ASN A 136 22.30 7.28 -9.50
N SER A 137 21.30 7.42 -8.61
CA SER A 137 20.21 8.39 -8.77
C SER A 137 20.54 9.77 -8.19
N LEU A 138 21.60 9.89 -7.39
CA LEU A 138 22.06 11.13 -6.79
C LEU A 138 23.23 11.71 -7.61
N SER A 139 23.14 12.98 -7.99
CA SER A 139 24.25 13.71 -8.63
C SER A 139 24.71 14.84 -7.72
N ASN A 140 26.03 15.08 -7.68
CA ASN A 140 26.67 16.20 -6.97
C ASN A 140 26.54 16.17 -5.42
N VAL A 141 26.53 14.98 -4.81
CA VAL A 141 26.51 14.80 -3.35
C VAL A 141 27.65 13.90 -2.88
N ASN A 142 28.18 14.16 -1.68
CA ASN A 142 29.15 13.29 -1.02
C ASN A 142 28.41 12.21 -0.23
N ILE A 143 28.75 10.94 -0.44
CA ILE A 143 28.09 9.80 0.19
C ILE A 143 29.09 9.08 1.10
N GLY A 144 28.74 8.90 2.37
CA GLY A 144 29.47 8.07 3.32
C GLY A 144 28.67 6.81 3.66
N LEU A 145 29.29 5.63 3.56
CA LEU A 145 28.69 4.35 3.93
C LEU A 145 29.32 3.83 5.22
N MET A 146 28.50 3.64 6.26
CA MET A 146 28.92 2.93 7.47
C MET A 146 28.26 1.55 7.51
N ARG A 147 29.10 0.51 7.53
CA ARG A 147 28.64 -0.87 7.73
C ARG A 147 28.91 -1.28 9.17
N TYR A 148 27.86 -1.72 9.86
CA TYR A 148 27.99 -2.35 11.17
C TYR A 148 28.13 -3.87 10.99
N SER A 149 29.12 -4.46 11.63
CA SER A 149 29.30 -5.91 11.71
C SER A 149 29.78 -6.26 13.11
N ASN A 150 29.21 -7.30 13.71
CA ASN A 150 29.62 -7.80 15.02
C ASN A 150 30.93 -8.62 14.98
N ASN A 151 31.58 -8.75 13.81
CA ASN A 151 32.83 -9.48 13.58
C ASN A 151 32.94 -10.81 14.36
N LEU A 152 31.81 -11.53 14.52
CA LEU A 152 31.77 -12.85 15.17
C LEU A 152 32.26 -13.94 14.20
N SER A 153 33.55 -13.85 13.86
CA SER A 153 34.38 -14.93 13.35
C SER A 153 35.55 -15.00 14.32
N ALA A 154 35.36 -15.63 15.48
CA ALA A 154 36.29 -15.51 16.60
C ALA A 154 37.67 -16.16 16.30
N PRO A 155 38.77 -15.75 16.99
CA PRO A 155 39.00 -14.48 17.69
C PRO A 155 40.40 -13.84 17.40
N ALA A 156 40.53 -12.51 17.48
CA ALA A 156 41.80 -11.88 17.86
C ALA A 156 41.64 -10.38 18.23
N GLY A 157 41.16 -10.12 19.43
CA GLY A 157 41.48 -8.90 20.17
C GLY A 157 41.77 -9.32 21.62
N PRO A 158 42.81 -8.79 22.29
CA PRO A 158 43.09 -9.15 23.67
C PRO A 158 41.90 -8.76 24.55
N ALA A 159 41.49 -9.68 25.42
CA ALA A 159 40.39 -9.44 26.34
C ALA A 159 40.71 -8.26 27.27
N ASP A 160 39.74 -7.36 27.44
CA ASP A 160 39.75 -6.39 28.55
C ASP A 160 39.69 -7.19 29.87
N PRO A 161 40.64 -7.01 30.81
CA PRO A 161 40.67 -7.74 32.08
C PRO A 161 39.46 -7.48 33.01
N GLY A 162 38.55 -6.56 32.68
CA GLY A 162 37.39 -6.22 33.52
C GLY A 162 36.04 -6.84 33.14
N ASN A 163 35.79 -7.19 31.88
CA ASN A 163 34.47 -7.67 31.45
C ASN A 163 34.53 -8.44 30.11
N ALA A 164 34.25 -9.76 30.14
CA ALA A 164 34.24 -10.63 28.97
C ALA A 164 33.05 -10.39 27.99
N TYR A 165 32.10 -9.51 28.34
CA TYR A 165 30.86 -9.28 27.58
C TYR A 165 30.74 -7.86 26.99
N ASP A 166 31.67 -6.94 27.24
CA ASP A 166 31.61 -5.53 26.79
C ASP A 166 32.35 -5.26 25.45
N GLY A 167 32.46 -6.26 24.58
CA GLY A 167 33.11 -6.11 23.27
C GLY A 167 32.24 -5.53 22.15
N TYR A 168 30.95 -5.23 22.39
CA TYR A 168 29.96 -5.07 21.30
C TYR A 168 29.84 -3.66 20.69
N ALA A 169 30.80 -2.76 20.93
CA ALA A 169 30.86 -1.44 20.29
C ALA A 169 32.04 -1.26 19.32
N ALA A 170 32.66 -2.33 18.82
CA ALA A 170 33.70 -2.24 17.80
C ALA A 170 33.12 -2.12 16.37
N GLY A 171 32.37 -1.05 16.11
CA GLY A 171 31.96 -0.65 14.76
C GLY A 171 33.14 -0.10 13.98
N GLY A 172 33.87 -0.96 13.27
CA GLY A 172 34.97 -0.53 12.41
C GLY A 172 34.48 0.15 11.14
N MET A 173 34.87 1.41 10.93
CA MET A 173 34.74 2.11 9.64
C MET A 173 35.68 1.47 8.63
N VAL A 174 35.14 0.87 7.57
CA VAL A 174 35.93 0.44 6.40
C VAL A 174 35.90 1.59 5.40
N ALA A 175 36.97 2.37 5.35
CA ALA A 175 37.20 3.34 4.30
C ALA A 175 37.88 2.63 3.10
N TYR A 176 37.37 2.88 1.90
CA TYR A 176 38.08 2.63 0.64
C TYR A 176 38.54 3.98 0.07
#